data_AF-A0A7G9SI85-F1
#
_entry.id   AF-A0A7G9SI85-F1
#
_cell.length_a   1.000
_cell.length_b   1.000
_cell.length_c   1.000
_cell.angle_alpha   90.00
_cell.angle_beta   90.00
_cell.angle_gamma   90.00
#
_symmetry.space_group_name_H-M   'P 1'
#
loop_
_entity.id
_entity.type
_entity.pdbx_description
1 polymer ?
#
loop_
_entity_poly.entity_id
_entity_poly.type
_entity_poly.pdbx_seq_one_letter_code
_entity_poly.pdbx_strand_id
1 'polypeptide(L)'
;MIITALFLAAAAPTAVDAERAFARDAQRIGQWTAFRKWADDTAVMFVPQAVWAQNFLKGRKDPPRSVEWWPDKSWVSCDGRIAVNTGPAFQPDGTPYGRFTTVWQRDKGQWRWVYDNGVPPEPGASRKPLRTKVTRASCRARAPGAPVIAPPALSSKAARSNPEDQGRGESADKSLGWDWKVEKDGAHRFRVFLWNGRGYDQALVNTVPAPPKK
;
A
#
# COMPACT_ATOMS: atom_id res chain seq x y z
N MET A 1 -43.87 4.13 28.72
CA MET A 1 -42.41 3.91 28.67
C MET A 1 -42.02 3.62 27.23
N ILE A 2 -41.30 4.52 26.56
CA ILE A 2 -40.74 4.28 25.22
C ILE A 2 -39.27 3.94 25.43
N ILE A 3 -38.89 2.70 25.15
CA ILE A 3 -37.49 2.26 25.16
C ILE A 3 -36.90 2.65 23.81
N THR A 4 -36.15 3.74 23.76
CA THR A 4 -35.38 4.13 22.58
C THR A 4 -34.17 3.20 22.48
N ALA A 5 -34.23 2.21 21.59
CA ALA A 5 -33.08 1.38 21.25
C ALA A 5 -32.07 2.21 20.44
N LEU A 6 -30.96 2.59 21.07
CA LEU A 6 -29.79 3.11 20.36
C LEU A 6 -29.13 1.97 19.57
N PHE A 7 -29.34 1.93 18.26
CA PHE A 7 -28.50 1.12 17.38
C PHE A 7 -27.12 1.79 17.27
N LEU A 8 -26.10 1.24 17.94
CA LEU A 8 -24.71 1.58 17.62
C LEU A 8 -24.41 1.06 16.21
N ALA A 9 -24.38 1.94 15.22
CA ALA A 9 -23.82 1.62 13.92
C ALA A 9 -22.32 1.33 14.10
N ALA A 10 -21.89 0.10 13.81
CA ALA A 10 -20.46 -0.25 13.81
C ALA A 10 -19.72 0.66 12.82
N ALA A 11 -18.64 1.28 13.28
CA ALA A 11 -17.82 2.13 12.42
C ALA A 11 -17.28 1.30 11.24
N ALA A 12 -17.30 1.89 10.05
CA ALA A 12 -16.73 1.29 8.85
C ALA A 12 -15.24 0.93 9.06
N PRO A 13 -14.76 -0.25 8.60
CA PRO A 13 -13.35 -0.62 8.72
C PRO A 13 -12.43 0.42 8.06
N THR A 14 -11.36 0.79 8.77
CA THR A 14 -10.31 1.66 8.24
C THR A 14 -9.32 0.88 7.39
N ALA A 15 -8.46 1.57 6.64
CA ALA A 15 -7.36 0.92 5.93
C ALA A 15 -6.38 0.20 6.89
N VAL A 16 -6.22 0.71 8.11
CA VAL A 16 -5.39 0.04 9.14
C VAL A 16 -6.06 -1.27 9.61
N ASP A 17 -7.39 -1.30 9.69
CA ASP A 17 -8.13 -2.54 9.96
C ASP A 17 -7.97 -3.56 8.84
N ALA A 18 -8.03 -3.10 7.58
CA ALA A 18 -7.79 -3.93 6.41
C ALA A 18 -6.37 -4.52 6.41
N GLU A 19 -5.34 -3.70 6.68
CA GLU A 19 -3.95 -4.16 6.79
C GLU A 19 -3.76 -5.22 7.88
N ARG A 20 -4.33 -4.98 9.07
CA ARG A 20 -4.25 -5.99 10.15
C ARG A 20 -5.01 -7.26 9.79
N ALA A 21 -6.13 -7.17 9.08
CA ALA A 21 -6.87 -8.34 8.62
C ALA A 21 -6.10 -9.11 7.55
N PHE A 22 -5.44 -8.41 6.63
CA PHE A 22 -4.53 -8.96 5.64
C PHE A 22 -3.34 -9.68 6.29
N ALA A 23 -2.64 -9.04 7.22
CA ALA A 23 -1.56 -9.65 7.99
C ALA A 23 -2.01 -10.91 8.74
N ARG A 24 -3.19 -10.87 9.38
CA ARG A 24 -3.77 -12.05 10.04
C ARG A 24 -4.09 -13.17 9.05
N ASP A 25 -4.64 -12.85 7.89
CA ASP A 25 -4.92 -13.83 6.87
C ASP A 25 -3.63 -14.48 6.34
N ALA A 26 -2.56 -13.73 6.16
CA ALA A 26 -1.29 -14.31 5.72
C ALA A 26 -0.77 -15.38 6.70
N GLN A 27 -0.99 -15.19 8.00
CA GLN A 27 -0.65 -16.17 9.03
C GLN A 27 -1.63 -17.35 9.07
N ARG A 28 -2.91 -17.11 8.79
CA ARG A 28 -3.99 -18.11 8.93
C ARG A 28 -4.19 -19.00 7.72
N ILE A 29 -4.08 -18.45 6.51
CA ILE A 29 -4.38 -19.13 5.25
C ILE A 29 -3.21 -19.15 4.28
N GLY A 30 -2.04 -18.64 4.68
CA GLY A 30 -0.83 -18.57 3.87
C GLY A 30 -0.62 -17.20 3.21
N GLN A 31 0.65 -16.81 3.06
CA GLN A 31 1.04 -15.49 2.55
C GLN A 31 0.50 -15.19 1.16
N TRP A 32 0.87 -15.98 0.15
CA TRP A 32 0.43 -15.73 -1.23
C TRP A 32 -1.07 -15.93 -1.41
N THR A 33 -1.68 -16.81 -0.62
CA THR A 33 -3.14 -16.94 -0.57
C THR A 33 -3.81 -15.66 -0.05
N ALA A 34 -3.29 -15.07 1.03
CA ALA A 34 -3.78 -13.78 1.53
C ALA A 34 -3.50 -12.64 0.54
N PHE A 35 -2.30 -12.56 -0.05
CA PHE A 35 -1.98 -11.54 -1.04
C PHE A 35 -2.98 -11.56 -2.20
N ARG A 36 -3.27 -12.74 -2.78
CA ARG A 36 -4.30 -12.90 -3.81
C ARG A 36 -5.67 -12.45 -3.33
N LYS A 37 -6.06 -12.86 -2.11
CA LYS A 37 -7.36 -12.53 -1.55
C LYS A 37 -7.56 -11.02 -1.46
N TRP A 38 -6.55 -10.25 -1.07
CA TRP A 38 -6.69 -8.83 -0.75
C TRP A 38 -6.32 -7.89 -1.91
N ALA A 39 -5.70 -8.40 -2.97
CA ALA A 39 -5.32 -7.63 -4.15
C ALA A 39 -6.54 -7.13 -4.95
N ASP A 40 -6.42 -5.94 -5.51
CA ASP A 40 -7.21 -5.51 -6.65
C ASP A 40 -6.80 -6.29 -7.92
N ASP A 41 -7.69 -6.37 -8.91
CA ASP A 41 -7.40 -7.05 -10.19
C ASP A 41 -6.24 -6.39 -10.96
N THR A 42 -6.06 -5.09 -10.77
CA THR A 42 -5.02 -4.28 -11.42
C THR A 42 -3.81 -4.01 -10.53
N ALA A 43 -3.72 -4.70 -9.39
CA ALA A 43 -2.69 -4.41 -8.41
C ALA A 43 -1.27 -4.72 -8.90
N VAL A 44 -0.32 -3.87 -8.53
CA VAL A 44 1.11 -4.05 -8.80
C VAL A 44 1.82 -4.47 -7.51
N MET A 45 2.78 -5.39 -7.62
CA MET A 45 3.69 -5.73 -6.53
C MET A 45 5.13 -5.83 -7.01
N PHE A 46 6.09 -5.85 -6.07
CA PHE A 46 7.53 -5.81 -6.37
C PHE A 46 8.25 -7.07 -5.89
N VAL A 47 8.85 -7.83 -6.81
CA VAL A 47 9.51 -9.12 -6.54
C VAL A 47 10.70 -9.46 -7.47
N PRO A 48 11.82 -8.73 -7.47
CA PRO A 48 12.04 -7.38 -6.91
C PRO A 48 11.61 -6.26 -7.88
N GLN A 49 11.29 -6.62 -9.13
CA GLN A 49 10.78 -5.72 -10.16
C GLN A 49 9.26 -5.66 -10.11
N ALA A 50 8.68 -4.63 -10.72
CA ALA A 50 7.23 -4.46 -10.79
C ALA A 50 6.58 -5.59 -11.61
N VAL A 51 5.54 -6.22 -11.04
CA VAL A 51 4.74 -7.25 -11.69
C VAL A 51 3.26 -7.02 -11.41
N TRP A 52 2.39 -7.48 -12.31
CA TRP A 52 0.96 -7.60 -12.02
C TRP A 52 0.75 -8.68 -10.97
N ALA A 53 0.18 -8.30 -9.82
CA ALA A 53 0.04 -9.17 -8.66
C ALA A 53 -0.73 -10.46 -8.98
N GLN A 54 -1.88 -10.33 -9.64
CA GLN A 54 -2.71 -11.48 -9.99
C GLN A 54 -1.96 -12.49 -10.87
N ASN A 55 -1.19 -12.01 -11.84
CA ASN A 55 -0.39 -12.86 -12.72
C ASN A 55 0.74 -13.56 -11.97
N PHE A 56 1.50 -12.81 -11.16
CA PHE A 56 2.62 -13.35 -10.40
C PHE A 56 2.18 -14.37 -9.34
N LEU A 57 1.05 -14.13 -8.68
CA LEU A 57 0.57 -14.96 -7.59
C LEU A 57 -0.22 -16.17 -8.07
N LYS A 58 -0.69 -16.21 -9.32
CA LYS A 58 -1.51 -17.31 -9.86
C LYS A 58 -0.80 -18.67 -9.69
N GLY A 59 -1.46 -19.60 -8.99
CA GLY A 59 -0.95 -20.96 -8.77
C GLY A 59 0.28 -21.06 -7.86
N ARG A 60 0.77 -19.94 -7.30
CA ARG A 60 1.96 -19.92 -6.46
C ARG A 60 1.66 -20.51 -5.07
N LYS A 61 2.41 -21.54 -4.68
CA LYS A 61 2.32 -22.18 -3.37
C LYS A 61 2.82 -21.23 -2.28
N ASP A 62 2.13 -21.22 -1.14
CA ASP A 62 2.53 -20.45 0.03
C ASP A 62 3.91 -20.89 0.55
N PRO A 63 4.72 -19.96 1.09
CA PRO A 63 5.90 -20.32 1.86
C PRO A 63 5.49 -21.10 3.12
N PRO A 64 6.37 -21.94 3.70
CA PRO A 64 6.04 -22.72 4.89
C PRO A 64 5.64 -21.86 6.10
N ARG A 65 6.20 -20.65 6.20
CA ARG A 65 5.85 -19.64 7.19
C ARG A 65 5.79 -18.27 6.53
N SER A 66 4.82 -17.46 6.94
CA SER A 66 4.57 -16.13 6.40
C SER A 66 5.37 -15.08 7.15
N VAL A 67 5.83 -14.05 6.44
CA VAL A 67 6.39 -12.82 7.04
C VAL A 67 5.36 -12.22 8.01
N GLU A 68 5.81 -11.70 9.14
CA GLU A 68 4.98 -10.99 10.12
C GLU A 68 5.14 -9.47 9.91
N TRP A 69 4.04 -8.71 9.84
CA TRP A 69 4.11 -7.25 9.68
C TRP A 69 3.00 -6.52 10.44
N TRP A 70 3.25 -5.23 10.75
CA TRP A 70 2.29 -4.36 11.44
C TRP A 70 2.37 -2.91 10.95
N PRO A 71 1.25 -2.24 10.62
CA PRO A 71 1.28 -0.84 10.23
C PRO A 71 1.63 0.08 11.41
N ASP A 72 2.68 0.89 11.25
CA ASP A 72 3.05 1.94 12.19
C ASP A 72 2.62 3.34 11.74
N LYS A 73 2.43 3.54 10.44
CA LYS A 73 1.95 4.80 9.84
C LYS A 73 0.88 4.50 8.80
N SER A 74 -0.08 5.42 8.70
CA SER A 74 -1.13 5.43 7.68
C SER A 74 -1.40 6.86 7.23
N TRP A 75 -1.39 7.11 5.94
CA TRP A 75 -1.85 8.36 5.34
C TRP A 75 -3.14 8.13 4.57
N VAL A 76 -4.15 8.96 4.76
CA VAL A 76 -5.51 8.73 4.26
C VAL A 76 -5.99 9.95 3.48
N SER A 77 -6.62 9.75 2.32
CA SER A 77 -7.29 10.83 1.59
C SER A 77 -8.39 11.49 2.44
N CYS A 78 -8.75 12.74 2.15
CA CYS A 78 -9.82 13.45 2.84
C CYS A 78 -11.12 12.64 2.75
N ASP A 79 -11.48 12.14 1.56
CA ASP A 79 -12.66 11.30 1.32
C ASP A 79 -12.58 9.89 1.94
N GLY A 80 -11.41 9.51 2.47
CA GLY A 80 -11.22 8.25 3.19
C GLY A 80 -11.24 7.00 2.31
N ARG A 81 -11.19 7.13 0.99
CA ARG A 81 -11.24 6.01 0.05
C ARG A 81 -9.88 5.48 -0.37
N ILE A 82 -8.83 6.29 -0.27
CA ILE A 82 -7.45 5.85 -0.49
C ILE A 82 -6.66 5.98 0.80
N ALA A 83 -5.79 5.02 1.08
CA ALA A 83 -4.80 5.14 2.13
C ALA A 83 -3.47 4.47 1.75
N VAL A 84 -2.38 4.93 2.35
CA VAL A 84 -1.07 4.27 2.28
C VAL A 84 -0.67 3.85 3.67
N ASN A 85 -0.45 2.55 3.86
CA ASN A 85 0.05 1.99 5.10
C ASN A 85 1.50 1.58 4.94
N THR A 86 2.27 1.71 6.00
CA THR A 86 3.64 1.21 6.06
C THR A 86 3.96 0.80 7.50
N GLY A 87 4.95 -0.05 7.65
CA GLY A 87 5.46 -0.47 8.94
C GLY A 87 6.51 -1.55 8.79
N PRO A 88 7.07 -2.02 9.91
CA PRO A 88 8.13 -3.00 9.88
C PRO A 88 7.55 -4.40 9.59
N ALA A 89 8.39 -5.22 8.96
CA ALA A 89 8.13 -6.60 8.61
C ALA A 89 9.30 -7.46 9.10
N PHE A 90 8.99 -8.66 9.56
CA PHE A 90 9.93 -9.59 10.19
C PHE A 90 9.75 -11.00 9.65
N GLN A 91 10.86 -11.72 9.58
CA GLN A 91 10.82 -13.16 9.42
C GLN A 91 10.11 -13.80 10.62
N PRO A 92 9.55 -15.02 10.47
CA PRO A 92 8.91 -15.75 11.55
C PRO A 92 9.82 -16.02 12.77
N ASP A 93 11.14 -16.01 12.57
CA ASP A 93 12.14 -16.15 13.64
C ASP A 93 12.44 -14.82 14.37
N GLY A 94 11.78 -13.73 13.99
CA GLY A 94 11.97 -12.40 14.56
C GLY A 94 13.10 -11.58 13.91
N THR A 95 13.78 -12.09 12.89
CA THR A 95 14.80 -11.33 12.15
C THR A 95 14.14 -10.19 11.35
N PRO A 96 14.67 -8.96 11.37
CA PRO A 96 14.16 -7.87 10.53
C PRO A 96 14.15 -8.28 9.05
N TYR A 97 12.97 -8.22 8.42
CA TYR A 97 12.80 -8.51 7.00
C TYR A 97 12.80 -7.25 6.15
N GLY A 98 12.18 -6.17 6.65
CA GLY A 98 12.07 -4.94 5.90
C GLY A 98 11.06 -3.96 6.47
N ARG A 99 10.71 -2.96 5.68
CA ARG A 99 9.46 -2.20 5.84
C ARG A 99 8.55 -2.44 4.65
N PHE A 100 7.29 -2.74 4.91
CA PHE A 100 6.29 -2.86 3.85
C PHE A 100 5.70 -1.48 3.52
N THR A 101 5.10 -1.36 2.34
CA THR A 101 4.25 -0.24 1.95
C THR A 101 3.14 -0.75 1.05
N THR A 102 1.90 -0.49 1.46
CA THR A 102 0.70 -0.96 0.78
C THR A 102 -0.22 0.22 0.51
N VAL A 103 -0.63 0.40 -0.74
CA VAL A 103 -1.67 1.38 -1.12
C VAL A 103 -3.01 0.67 -1.17
N TRP A 104 -3.94 1.16 -0.36
CA TRP A 104 -5.29 0.64 -0.20
C TRP A 104 -6.30 1.53 -0.91
N GLN A 105 -7.20 0.90 -1.65
CA GLN A 105 -8.37 1.51 -2.26
C GLN A 105 -9.65 0.90 -1.69
N ARG A 106 -10.61 1.77 -1.37
CA ARG A 106 -11.93 1.38 -0.88
C ARG A 106 -12.98 1.61 -1.95
N ASP A 107 -13.59 0.52 -2.42
CA ASP A 107 -14.77 0.57 -3.28
C ASP A 107 -15.93 -0.17 -2.62
N LYS A 108 -17.13 0.41 -2.66
CA LYS A 108 -18.38 -0.16 -2.09
C LYS A 108 -18.21 -0.78 -0.70
N GLY A 109 -17.38 -0.14 0.14
CA GLY A 109 -17.11 -0.56 1.50
C GLY A 109 -15.98 -1.57 1.67
N GLN A 110 -15.49 -2.19 0.61
CA GLN A 110 -14.41 -3.18 0.62
C GLN A 110 -13.05 -2.54 0.34
N TRP A 111 -12.03 -2.98 1.07
CA TRP A 111 -10.65 -2.57 0.87
C TRP A 111 -9.90 -3.60 0.02
N ARG A 112 -9.25 -3.13 -1.05
CA ARG A 112 -8.31 -3.88 -1.88
C ARG A 112 -7.01 -3.11 -1.98
N TRP A 113 -5.87 -3.81 -1.97
CA TRP A 113 -4.60 -3.14 -2.22
C TRP A 113 -4.33 -3.07 -3.72
N VAL A 114 -3.81 -1.93 -4.18
CA VAL A 114 -3.47 -1.66 -5.60
C VAL A 114 -1.96 -1.56 -5.83
N TYR A 115 -1.19 -1.44 -4.75
CA TYR A 115 0.27 -1.45 -4.76
C TYR A 115 0.77 -2.11 -3.48
N ASP A 116 1.78 -2.98 -3.60
CA ASP A 116 2.51 -3.53 -2.46
C ASP A 116 4.02 -3.64 -2.74
N ASN A 117 4.84 -3.18 -1.81
CA ASN A 117 6.30 -3.27 -1.90
C ASN A 117 6.95 -3.42 -0.52
N GLY A 118 8.10 -4.10 -0.48
CA GLY A 118 8.99 -4.16 0.67
C GLY A 118 10.31 -3.45 0.39
N VAL A 119 10.80 -2.66 1.35
CA VAL A 119 12.15 -2.11 1.34
C VAL A 119 13.03 -2.82 2.37
N PRO A 120 14.36 -2.91 2.18
CA PRO A 120 15.28 -3.49 3.15
C PRO A 120 15.11 -2.90 4.56
N PRO A 121 15.43 -3.67 5.62
CA PRO A 121 15.24 -3.21 6.98
C PRO A 121 16.22 -2.09 7.33
N GLU A 122 15.75 -1.11 8.10
CA GLU A 122 16.61 -0.09 8.71
C GLU A 122 17.12 -0.59 10.08
N PRO A 123 18.34 -0.21 10.49
CA PRO A 123 18.86 -0.53 11.82
C PRO A 123 17.91 -0.05 12.94
N GLY A 124 17.67 -0.90 13.94
CA GLY A 124 16.86 -0.55 15.12
C GLY A 124 15.34 -0.64 14.92
N ALA A 125 14.85 -1.28 13.85
CA ALA A 125 13.42 -1.48 13.63
C ALA A 125 12.78 -2.25 14.80
N SER A 126 11.79 -1.62 15.45
CA SER A 126 11.00 -2.26 16.50
C SER A 126 9.98 -3.24 15.91
N ARG A 127 9.74 -4.37 16.59
CA ARG A 127 8.93 -5.46 16.02
C ARG A 127 7.48 -5.10 15.75
N LYS A 128 6.82 -4.52 16.74
CA LYS A 128 5.39 -4.19 16.68
C LYS A 128 5.17 -2.80 17.27
N PRO A 129 4.56 -1.86 16.52
CA PRO A 129 4.24 -0.56 17.07
C PRO A 129 3.14 -0.67 18.12
N LEU A 130 3.20 0.17 19.16
CA LEU A 130 2.14 0.27 20.16
C LEU A 130 0.83 0.81 19.55
N ARG A 131 0.96 1.77 18.63
CA ARG A 131 -0.16 2.41 17.91
C ARG A 131 0.26 2.77 16.49
N THR A 132 -0.69 2.68 15.55
CA THR A 132 -0.51 3.20 14.19
C THR A 132 -0.79 4.70 14.19
N LYS A 133 0.16 5.52 13.72
CA LYS A 133 -0.05 6.96 13.49
C LYS A 133 -0.84 7.16 12.20
N VAL A 134 -2.07 7.66 12.31
CA VAL A 134 -2.93 7.96 11.16
C VAL A 134 -2.90 9.47 10.88
N THR A 135 -2.60 9.85 9.65
CA THR A 135 -2.61 11.25 9.18
C THR A 135 -3.60 11.36 8.02
N ARG A 136 -4.64 12.16 8.17
CA ARG A 136 -5.64 12.39 7.12
C ARG A 136 -5.30 13.66 6.35
N ALA A 137 -5.44 13.63 5.03
CA ALA A 137 -5.34 14.82 4.19
C ALA A 137 -6.37 15.87 4.63
N SER A 138 -6.03 17.14 4.48
CA SER A 138 -6.97 18.23 4.73
C SER A 138 -8.15 18.14 3.76
N CYS A 139 -9.35 18.37 4.27
CA CYS A 139 -10.54 18.57 3.43
C CYS A 139 -10.76 20.03 3.04
N ARG A 140 -9.86 20.94 3.48
CA ARG A 140 -9.97 22.37 3.18
C ARG A 140 -9.45 22.65 1.78
N ALA A 141 -10.19 23.49 1.06
CA ALA A 141 -9.93 23.87 -0.33
C ALA A 141 -9.87 22.65 -1.29
N ARG A 142 -10.18 22.90 -2.56
CA ARG A 142 -10.10 21.84 -3.56
C ARG A 142 -8.63 21.57 -3.89
N ALA A 143 -8.18 20.33 -3.67
CA ALA A 143 -6.84 19.92 -4.03
C ALA A 143 -6.68 19.92 -5.57
N PRO A 144 -5.66 20.59 -6.14
CA PRO A 144 -5.54 20.75 -7.60
C PRO A 144 -5.11 19.46 -8.32
N GLY A 145 -4.51 18.51 -7.61
CA GLY A 145 -3.85 17.32 -8.17
C GLY A 145 -2.45 17.19 -7.57
N ALA A 146 -2.11 15.97 -7.12
CA ALA A 146 -0.80 15.70 -6.56
C ALA A 146 0.28 15.79 -7.67
N PRO A 147 1.52 16.19 -7.34
CA PRO A 147 2.62 16.28 -8.31
C PRO A 147 3.20 14.88 -8.63
N VAL A 148 2.34 13.96 -9.06
CA VAL A 148 2.72 12.60 -9.46
C VAL A 148 3.29 12.58 -10.88
N ILE A 149 4.10 11.55 -11.21
CA ILE A 149 4.63 11.34 -12.57
C ILE A 149 3.50 11.42 -13.61
N ALA A 150 3.74 12.05 -14.76
CA ALA A 150 2.76 12.13 -15.85
C ALA A 150 2.44 10.73 -16.40
N PRO A 151 1.21 10.47 -16.90
CA PRO A 151 0.93 9.15 -17.44
C PRO A 151 1.82 8.95 -18.68
N PRO A 152 2.40 7.75 -18.87
CA PRO A 152 3.00 7.42 -20.14
C PRO A 152 1.95 7.55 -21.25
N ALA A 153 2.39 7.81 -22.49
CA ALA A 153 1.48 7.79 -23.62
C ALA A 153 0.86 6.39 -23.75
N LEU A 154 -0.48 6.31 -23.76
CA LEU A 154 -1.20 5.04 -23.85
C LEU A 154 -0.81 4.32 -25.15
N SER A 155 -0.15 3.16 -25.03
CA SER A 155 0.04 2.24 -26.15
C SER A 155 -0.75 0.96 -25.92
N SER A 156 -1.32 0.39 -26.98
CA SER A 156 -2.05 -0.88 -26.95
C SER A 156 -1.20 -2.08 -26.51
N LYS A 157 0.13 -1.94 -26.56
CA LYS A 157 1.11 -2.94 -26.11
C LYS A 157 1.34 -2.89 -24.59
N ALA A 158 1.31 -1.71 -23.97
CA ALA A 158 1.51 -1.53 -22.53
C ALA A 158 0.45 -2.25 -21.68
N ALA A 159 -0.78 -2.39 -22.19
CA ALA A 159 -1.88 -3.06 -21.48
C ALA A 159 -1.74 -4.59 -21.36
N ARG A 160 -0.76 -5.21 -22.04
CA ARG A 160 -0.61 -6.68 -22.11
C ARG A 160 0.79 -7.19 -21.71
N SER A 161 1.67 -6.30 -21.27
CA SER A 161 3.04 -6.62 -20.80
C SER A 161 3.13 -6.53 -19.28
N ASN A 162 4.33 -6.77 -18.71
CA ASN A 162 4.64 -6.34 -17.34
C ASN A 162 4.25 -4.85 -17.16
N PRO A 163 3.98 -4.40 -15.92
CA PRO A 163 3.83 -2.98 -15.64
C PRO A 163 5.01 -2.22 -16.26
N GLU A 164 4.75 -1.03 -16.79
CA GLU A 164 5.85 -0.17 -17.24
C GLU A 164 6.82 0.09 -16.08
N ASP A 165 8.02 0.59 -16.37
CA ASP A 165 9.00 0.96 -15.33
C ASP A 165 8.54 2.15 -14.45
N GLN A 166 7.27 2.53 -14.51
CA GLN A 166 6.66 3.55 -13.69
C GLN A 166 5.15 3.34 -13.56
N GLY A 167 4.58 3.85 -12.47
CA GLY A 167 3.14 3.85 -12.22
C GLY A 167 2.74 4.94 -11.24
N ARG A 168 1.44 5.19 -11.14
CA ARG A 168 0.88 6.28 -10.33
C ARG A 168 -0.58 6.05 -9.95
N GLY A 169 -1.08 6.83 -9.01
CA GLY A 169 -2.50 6.98 -8.75
C GLY A 169 -2.80 8.19 -7.88
N GLU A 170 -4.09 8.54 -7.81
CA GLU A 170 -4.59 9.59 -6.95
C GLU A 170 -5.98 9.23 -6.41
N SER A 171 -6.32 9.74 -5.23
CA SER A 171 -7.68 9.69 -4.72
C SER A 171 -8.62 10.53 -5.61
N ALA A 172 -9.91 10.18 -5.63
CA ALA A 172 -10.89 10.89 -6.44
C ALA A 172 -11.02 12.38 -6.07
N ASP A 173 -10.83 12.70 -4.79
CA ASP A 173 -10.78 14.08 -4.28
C ASP A 173 -9.41 14.76 -4.46
N LYS A 174 -8.45 14.05 -5.07
CA LYS A 174 -7.06 14.45 -5.33
C LYS A 174 -6.23 14.79 -4.10
N SER A 175 -6.74 14.56 -2.89
CA SER A 175 -6.08 14.92 -1.65
C SER A 175 -4.91 14.01 -1.28
N LEU A 176 -4.80 12.84 -1.91
CA LEU A 176 -3.68 11.91 -1.77
C LEU A 176 -3.29 11.41 -3.16
N GLY A 177 -2.00 11.51 -3.50
CA GLY A 177 -1.44 10.91 -4.71
C GLY A 177 -0.19 10.09 -4.41
N TRP A 178 0.11 9.12 -5.26
CA TRP A 178 1.33 8.34 -5.18
C TRP A 178 1.89 8.05 -6.56
N ASP A 179 3.20 7.81 -6.61
CA ASP A 179 3.85 7.29 -7.79
C ASP A 179 5.02 6.37 -7.44
N TRP A 180 5.42 5.58 -8.42
CA TRP A 180 6.64 4.80 -8.37
C TRP A 180 7.34 4.80 -9.72
N LYS A 181 8.64 4.59 -9.67
CA LYS A 181 9.50 4.44 -10.84
C LYS A 181 10.60 3.44 -10.55
N VAL A 182 10.87 2.58 -11.51
CA VAL A 182 12.00 1.68 -11.61
C VAL A 182 13.01 2.28 -12.58
N GLU A 183 14.25 2.38 -12.17
CA GLU A 183 15.37 2.82 -13.00
C GLU A 183 15.95 1.61 -13.75
N LYS A 184 16.72 1.87 -14.81
CA LYS A 184 17.27 0.82 -15.69
C LYS A 184 18.19 -0.17 -14.96
N ASP A 185 18.78 0.23 -13.83
CA ASP A 185 19.63 -0.62 -12.99
C ASP A 185 18.81 -1.44 -11.97
N GLY A 186 17.49 -1.28 -11.94
CA GLY A 186 16.58 -1.96 -11.03
C GLY A 186 16.39 -1.25 -9.69
N ALA A 187 17.08 -0.12 -9.45
CA ALA A 187 16.75 0.75 -8.33
C ALA A 187 15.33 1.29 -8.53
N HIS A 188 14.57 1.49 -7.46
CA HIS A 188 13.24 2.03 -7.61
C HIS A 188 12.83 2.91 -6.45
N ARG A 189 11.94 3.85 -6.74
CA ARG A 189 11.44 4.83 -5.80
C ARG A 189 9.92 4.80 -5.78
N PHE A 190 9.35 4.97 -4.59
CA PHE A 190 7.91 5.19 -4.39
C PHE A 190 7.71 6.47 -3.57
N ARG A 191 6.76 7.32 -3.96
CA ARG A 191 6.47 8.60 -3.29
C ARG A 191 4.99 8.71 -2.98
N VAL A 192 4.67 9.38 -1.88
CA VAL A 192 3.31 9.74 -1.49
C VAL A 192 3.23 11.23 -1.25
N PHE A 193 2.17 11.85 -1.77
CA PHE A 193 1.86 13.25 -1.62
C PHE A 193 0.51 13.40 -0.90
N LEU A 194 0.46 14.25 0.12
CA LEU A 194 -0.73 14.46 0.93
C LEU A 194 -1.09 15.95 0.97
N TRP A 195 -2.34 16.28 0.65
CA TRP A 195 -2.84 17.65 0.67
C TRP A 195 -3.00 18.18 2.10
N ASN A 196 -2.39 19.32 2.40
CA ASN A 196 -2.44 19.96 3.72
C ASN A 196 -3.42 21.15 3.80
N GLY A 197 -4.13 21.45 2.71
CA GLY A 197 -5.06 22.59 2.62
C GLY A 197 -4.49 23.82 1.91
N ARG A 198 -3.19 23.82 1.62
CA ARG A 198 -2.49 24.88 0.86
C ARG A 198 -1.60 24.32 -0.24
N GLY A 199 -0.93 23.19 0.03
CA GLY A 199 -0.03 22.48 -0.88
C GLY A 199 0.00 20.98 -0.58
N TYR A 200 0.88 20.26 -1.27
CA TYR A 200 1.15 18.85 -1.00
C TYR A 200 2.43 18.67 -0.19
N ASP A 201 2.32 17.96 0.92
CA ASP A 201 3.48 17.44 1.65
C ASP A 201 3.92 16.13 1.00
N GLN A 202 5.22 15.92 0.83
CA GLN A 202 5.76 14.61 0.45
C GLN A 202 5.80 13.71 1.70
N ALA A 203 4.66 13.06 1.96
CA ALA A 203 4.40 12.31 3.18
C ALA A 203 5.28 11.06 3.35
N LEU A 204 5.69 10.43 2.25
CA LEU A 204 6.56 9.26 2.24
C LEU A 204 7.45 9.27 0.99
N VAL A 205 8.71 8.85 1.18
CA VAL A 205 9.59 8.41 0.10
C VAL A 205 10.22 7.09 0.53
N ASN A 206 10.04 6.07 -0.31
CA ASN A 206 10.79 4.84 -0.23
C ASN A 206 11.77 4.80 -1.39
N THR A 207 13.01 4.43 -1.10
CA THR A 207 14.04 4.18 -2.11
C THR A 207 14.57 2.77 -1.89
N VAL A 208 14.54 1.96 -2.93
CA VAL A 208 15.15 0.63 -2.95
C VAL A 208 16.37 0.70 -3.87
N PRO A 209 17.57 0.40 -3.38
CA PRO A 209 18.77 0.40 -4.20
C PRO A 209 18.70 -0.69 -5.27
N ALA A 210 19.45 -0.50 -6.35
CA ALA A 210 19.63 -1.53 -7.36
C ALA A 210 20.14 -2.83 -6.72
N PRO A 211 19.68 -4.01 -7.19
CA PRO A 211 20.27 -5.28 -6.80
C PRO A 211 21.79 -5.29 -7.08
N PRO A 212 22.60 -5.94 -6.26
CA PRO A 212 24.03 -6.10 -6.56
C PRO A 212 24.21 -6.78 -7.92
N LYS A 213 25.15 -6.28 -8.72
CA LYS A 213 25.52 -6.90 -10.00
C LYS A 213 26.06 -8.30 -9.70
N LYS A 214 25.51 -9.30 -10.40
CA LYS A 214 26.02 -10.68 -10.36
C LYS A 214 27.36 -10.77 -11.07
#